data_AF-A0A840YD06-F1
#
_entry.id   AF-A0A840YD06-F1
#
_cell.length_a   1.000
_cell.length_b   1.000
_cell.length_c   1.000
_cell.angle_alpha   90.00
_cell.angle_beta   90.00
_cell.angle_gamma   90.00
#
_symmetry.space_group_name_H-M   'P 1'
#
loop_
_entity.id
_entity.type
_entity.pdbx_description
1 polymer ?
#
loop_
_entity_poly.entity_id
_entity_poly.type
_entity_poly.pdbx_seq_one_letter_code
_entity_poly.pdbx_strand_id
1 'polypeptide(L)'
;MHLTIDPPSHVRARAKHDLPSSQGPQRLPGGPLPPRSSLDRGTRSATTTPEMEALRRRVWQQQGVVSLRLEDITDPWLRQAIQNEAVRRWGPRQQETTNGR
;
A
#
# COMPACT_ATOMS: atom_id res chain seq x y z
N MET A 1 -65.54 23.00 -19.27
CA MET A 1 -66.06 23.97 -18.30
C MET A 1 -65.48 23.63 -16.92
N HIS A 2 -64.48 24.38 -16.46
CA HIS A 2 -64.35 24.79 -15.07
C HIS A 2 -63.43 26.02 -15.07
N LEU A 3 -63.94 27.12 -14.55
CA LEU A 3 -63.34 28.45 -14.51
C LEU A 3 -62.57 28.63 -13.19
N THR A 4 -61.42 29.31 -13.27
CA THR A 4 -60.91 30.40 -12.39
C THR A 4 -60.82 30.08 -10.88
N ILE A 5 -59.73 30.36 -10.17
CA ILE A 5 -59.30 31.70 -9.71
C ILE A 5 -57.86 31.58 -9.18
N ASP A 6 -56.96 32.44 -9.68
CA ASP A 6 -55.69 32.79 -9.02
C ASP A 6 -55.93 33.75 -7.84
N PRO A 7 -55.23 33.58 -6.71
CA PRO A 7 -54.98 34.65 -5.75
C PRO A 7 -53.48 35.01 -5.63
N PRO A 8 -53.14 36.16 -5.01
CA PRO A 8 -52.35 37.20 -5.67
C PRO A 8 -50.85 37.21 -5.35
N SER A 9 -50.12 37.92 -6.21
CA SER A 9 -48.75 38.36 -6.08
C SER A 9 -48.51 39.13 -4.77
N HIS A 10 -47.61 38.62 -3.92
CA HIS A 10 -46.95 39.43 -2.91
C HIS A 10 -45.45 39.56 -3.17
N VAL A 11 -45.05 40.82 -3.09
CA VAL A 11 -43.76 41.41 -3.38
C VAL A 11 -42.69 40.94 -2.39
N ARG A 12 -41.58 40.45 -2.95
CA ARG A 12 -40.18 40.66 -2.57
C ARG A 12 -39.82 40.62 -1.07
N ALA A 13 -39.13 39.55 -0.68
CA ALA A 13 -38.05 39.64 0.30
C ALA A 13 -36.82 38.90 -0.24
N ARG A 14 -35.74 39.64 -0.53
CA ARG A 14 -34.39 39.09 -0.70
C ARG A 14 -33.99 38.46 0.64
N ALA A 15 -34.07 37.15 0.75
CA ALA A 15 -33.28 36.41 1.73
C ALA A 15 -31.98 36.02 1.03
N LYS A 16 -30.86 36.60 1.50
CA LYS A 16 -29.53 36.07 1.20
C LYS A 16 -29.50 34.65 1.75
N HIS A 17 -29.66 33.66 0.88
CA HIS A 17 -29.22 32.31 1.20
C HIS A 17 -27.69 32.34 1.11
N ASP A 18 -27.08 32.69 2.23
CA ASP A 18 -25.70 32.33 2.49
C ASP A 18 -25.60 30.82 2.28
N LEU A 19 -24.84 30.40 1.27
CA LEU A 19 -24.40 29.02 1.14
C LEU A 19 -23.80 28.64 2.50
N PRO A 20 -24.13 27.48 3.09
CA PRO A 20 -23.26 26.97 4.13
C PRO A 20 -21.92 26.73 3.46
N SER A 21 -20.96 27.61 3.75
CA SER A 21 -19.55 27.38 3.53
C SER A 21 -19.29 25.95 3.96
N SER A 22 -18.96 25.09 3.00
CA SER A 22 -18.53 23.73 3.23
C SER A 22 -17.34 23.80 4.17
N GLN A 23 -17.61 23.75 5.48
CA GLN A 23 -16.59 23.62 6.48
C GLN A 23 -15.94 22.27 6.20
N GLY A 24 -14.75 22.34 5.58
CA GLY A 24 -13.82 21.23 5.58
C GLY A 24 -13.66 20.76 7.03
N PRO A 25 -13.42 19.45 7.25
CA PRO A 25 -13.47 18.85 8.57
C PRO A 25 -12.63 19.66 9.54
N GLN A 26 -13.29 20.22 10.56
CA GLN A 26 -12.64 20.98 11.61
C GLN A 26 -11.59 20.07 12.27
N ARG A 27 -10.31 20.40 12.08
CA ARG A 27 -9.21 19.70 12.76
C ARG A 27 -9.19 20.16 14.22
N LEU A 28 -9.34 19.22 15.14
CA LEU A 28 -9.02 19.47 16.54
C LEU A 28 -7.51 19.76 16.64
N PRO A 29 -7.08 20.88 17.26
CA PRO A 29 -5.67 21.13 17.50
C PRO A 29 -5.08 20.01 18.36
N GLY A 30 -4.05 19.34 17.83
CA GLY A 30 -3.43 18.16 18.47
C GLY A 30 -3.99 16.80 18.06
N GLY A 31 -4.97 16.75 17.13
CA GLY A 31 -5.44 15.49 16.56
C GLY A 31 -4.39 14.79 15.69
N PRO A 32 -4.47 13.46 15.51
CA PRO A 32 -3.55 12.72 14.66
C PRO A 32 -3.50 13.32 13.25
N LEU A 33 -2.29 13.42 12.70
CA LEU A 33 -2.08 13.88 11.34
C LEU A 33 -2.85 12.98 10.37
N PRO A 34 -3.50 13.56 9.34
CA PRO A 34 -4.15 12.74 8.34
C PRO A 34 -3.10 11.88 7.62
N PRO A 35 -3.48 10.67 7.21
CA PRO A 35 -2.57 9.77 6.54
C PRO A 35 -2.00 10.39 5.26
N ARG A 36 -0.69 10.25 5.08
CA ARG A 36 0.08 10.85 3.99
C ARG A 36 -0.21 10.19 2.63
N SER A 37 -0.82 9.00 2.62
CA SER A 37 -1.24 8.31 1.41
C SER A 37 -2.40 7.34 1.66
N SER A 38 -2.95 6.77 0.58
CA SER A 38 -3.91 5.67 0.68
C SER A 38 -3.35 4.42 1.36
N LEU A 39 -2.03 4.19 1.33
CA LEU A 39 -1.37 3.09 2.04
C LEU A 39 -1.25 3.35 3.54
N ASP A 40 -1.26 4.62 3.94
CA ASP A 40 -1.17 5.07 5.32
C ASP A 40 -2.55 5.06 6.01
N ARG A 41 -3.63 4.88 5.24
CA ARG A 41 -5.02 4.86 5.75
C ARG A 41 -5.46 3.59 6.47
N GLY A 42 -4.68 2.51 6.45
CA GLY A 42 -5.00 1.37 7.31
C GLY A 42 -4.50 0.02 6.86
N THR A 43 -4.37 -0.84 7.88
CA THR A 43 -4.85 -2.24 7.86
C THR A 43 -4.51 -3.04 6.62
N ARG A 44 -3.24 -3.02 6.19
CA ARG A 44 -2.75 -4.10 5.36
C ARG A 44 -2.64 -5.34 6.24
N SER A 45 -3.45 -6.36 5.94
CA SER A 45 -3.19 -7.70 6.44
C SER A 45 -1.75 -8.08 6.07
N ALA A 46 -1.02 -8.64 7.03
CA ALA A 46 0.31 -9.15 6.76
C ALA A 46 0.23 -10.17 5.62
N THR A 47 1.09 -10.03 4.61
CA THR A 47 1.14 -10.98 3.50
C THR A 47 1.41 -12.37 4.05
N THR A 48 0.49 -13.28 3.81
CA THR A 48 0.57 -14.64 4.36
C THR A 48 1.61 -15.46 3.58
N THR A 49 2.18 -16.48 4.22
CA THR A 49 3.12 -17.41 3.56
C THR A 49 2.60 -17.97 2.21
N PRO A 50 1.35 -18.44 2.08
CA PRO A 50 0.84 -18.92 0.78
C PRO A 50 0.74 -17.83 -0.29
N GLU A 51 0.43 -16.58 0.09
CA GLU A 51 0.43 -15.46 -0.84
C GLU A 51 1.86 -15.12 -1.32
N MET A 52 2.84 -15.20 -0.42
CA MET A 52 4.25 -15.05 -0.79
C MET A 52 4.73 -16.15 -1.74
N GLU A 53 4.35 -17.39 -1.51
CA GLU A 53 4.62 -18.52 -2.41
C GLU A 53 4.03 -18.28 -3.81
N ALA A 54 2.75 -17.88 -3.88
CA ALA A 54 2.08 -17.57 -5.13
C ALA A 54 2.78 -16.43 -5.89
N LEU A 55 3.22 -15.39 -5.18
CA LEU A 55 3.99 -14.30 -5.76
C LEU A 55 5.33 -14.78 -6.32
N ARG A 56 6.10 -15.57 -5.56
CA ARG A 56 7.39 -16.12 -6.04
C ARG A 56 7.19 -16.98 -7.27
N ARG A 57 6.17 -17.84 -7.30
CA ARG A 57 5.82 -18.65 -8.47
C ARG A 57 5.54 -17.78 -9.69
N ARG A 58 4.76 -16.71 -9.52
CA ARG A 58 4.46 -15.78 -10.62
C ARG A 58 5.71 -15.06 -11.12
N VAL A 59 6.57 -14.58 -10.23
CA VAL A 59 7.84 -13.91 -10.60
C VAL A 59 8.73 -14.88 -11.37
N TRP A 60 8.84 -16.13 -10.93
CA TRP A 60 9.57 -17.15 -11.68
C TRP A 60 8.99 -17.35 -13.09
N GLN A 61 7.67 -17.55 -13.19
CA GLN A 61 7.02 -17.82 -14.47
C GLN A 61 7.09 -16.63 -15.45
N GLN A 62 7.03 -15.40 -14.95
CA GLN A 62 6.92 -14.20 -15.80
C GLN A 62 8.25 -13.50 -16.04
N GLN A 63 9.19 -13.60 -15.09
CA GLN A 63 10.46 -12.85 -15.12
C GLN A 63 11.68 -13.77 -15.10
N GLY A 64 11.53 -15.07 -14.80
CA GLY A 64 12.65 -16.00 -14.71
C GLY A 64 13.57 -15.73 -13.52
N VAL A 65 13.10 -15.00 -12.50
CA VAL A 65 13.88 -14.64 -11.32
C VAL A 65 13.38 -15.41 -10.11
N VAL A 66 14.30 -15.92 -9.30
CA VAL A 66 14.01 -16.54 -8.00
C VAL A 66 15.06 -16.11 -6.99
N SER A 67 14.64 -15.92 -5.74
CA SER A 67 15.53 -15.71 -4.59
C SER A 67 15.45 -16.94 -3.70
N LEU A 68 16.58 -17.62 -3.54
CA LEU A 68 16.71 -18.83 -2.74
C LEU A 68 17.76 -18.58 -1.65
N ARG A 69 17.50 -19.08 -0.44
CA ARG A 69 18.56 -19.16 0.56
C ARG A 69 19.41 -20.39 0.27
N LEU A 70 20.72 -20.30 0.52
CA LEU A 70 21.63 -21.41 0.21
C LEU A 70 21.30 -22.67 1.03
N GLU A 71 20.81 -22.50 2.26
CA GLU A 71 20.37 -23.58 3.15
C GLU A 71 19.15 -24.35 2.62
N ASP A 72 18.31 -23.71 1.79
CA ASP A 72 17.11 -24.33 1.23
C ASP A 72 17.42 -25.19 -0.02
N ILE A 73 18.63 -25.05 -0.60
CA ILE A 73 19.08 -25.87 -1.73
C ILE A 73 19.53 -27.23 -1.19
N THR A 74 18.85 -28.31 -1.54
CA THR A 74 19.15 -29.66 -1.00
C THR A 74 20.40 -30.29 -1.61
N ASP A 75 20.64 -30.07 -2.91
CA ASP A 75 21.84 -30.58 -3.59
C ASP A 75 23.09 -29.79 -3.18
N PRO A 76 24.08 -30.44 -2.52
CA PRO A 76 25.30 -29.78 -2.09
C PRO A 76 26.13 -29.24 -3.26
N TRP A 77 26.11 -29.90 -4.42
CA TRP A 77 26.87 -29.44 -5.60
C TRP A 77 26.27 -28.18 -6.20
N LEU A 78 24.94 -28.16 -6.39
CA LEU A 78 24.23 -26.96 -6.83
C LEU A 78 24.43 -25.80 -5.85
N ARG A 79 24.35 -26.05 -4.55
CA ARG A 79 24.58 -25.02 -3.52
C ARG A 79 25.97 -24.40 -3.67
N GLN A 80 27.00 -25.22 -3.83
CA GLN A 80 28.37 -24.75 -4.01
C GLN A 80 28.54 -23.97 -5.32
N ALA A 81 27.93 -24.43 -6.42
CA ALA A 81 28.00 -23.75 -7.71
C ALA A 81 27.40 -22.34 -7.66
N ILE A 82 26.22 -22.19 -7.05
CA ILE A 82 25.56 -20.88 -6.86
C ILE A 82 26.41 -19.98 -5.95
N GLN A 83 26.98 -20.52 -4.87
CA GLN A 83 27.87 -19.77 -3.99
C GLN A 83 29.12 -19.29 -4.74
N ASN A 84 29.76 -20.15 -5.53
CA ASN A 84 30.94 -19.79 -6.32
C ASN A 84 30.63 -18.68 -7.33
N GLU A 85 29.51 -18.78 -8.04
CA GLU A 85 29.11 -17.74 -8.98
C GLU A 85 28.81 -16.41 -8.27
N ALA A 86 28.18 -16.46 -7.10
CA ALA A 86 27.95 -15.27 -6.30
C ALA A 86 29.25 -14.61 -5.84
N VAL A 87 30.20 -15.40 -5.34
CA VAL A 87 31.52 -14.90 -4.90
C VAL A 87 32.30 -14.33 -6.08
N ARG A 88 32.26 -14.98 -7.24
CA ARG A 88 32.93 -14.50 -8.46
C ARG A 88 32.38 -13.14 -8.91
N ARG A 89 31.07 -12.92 -8.81
CA ARG A 89 30.42 -11.71 -9.33
C ARG A 89 30.40 -10.55 -8.33
N TRP A 90 30.25 -10.82 -7.04
CA TRP A 90 30.04 -9.79 -6.02
C TRP A 90 31.05 -9.83 -4.86
N GLY A 91 31.99 -10.77 -4.88
CA GLY A 91 32.96 -10.98 -3.81
C GLY A 91 32.43 -11.86 -2.67
N PRO A 92 33.27 -12.15 -1.66
CA PRO A 92 32.90 -13.00 -0.53
C PRO A 92 31.67 -12.46 0.20
N ARG A 93 30.77 -13.35 0.63
CA ARG A 93 29.67 -12.96 1.51
C ARG A 93 30.27 -12.42 2.82
N GLN A 94 29.89 -11.20 3.21
CA GLN A 94 30.17 -10.70 4.55
C GLN A 94 29.41 -11.58 5.54
N GLN A 95 30.09 -12.58 6.09
CA GLN A 95 29.59 -13.26 7.27
C GLN A 95 29.89 -12.31 8.42
N GLU A 96 28.85 -11.89 9.13
CA GLU A 96 29.01 -11.18 10.39
C GLU A 96 29.86 -12.10 11.28
N THR A 97 31.11 -11.71 11.51
CA THR A 97 32.02 -12.45 12.38
C THR A 97 31.37 -12.45 13.74
N THR A 98 30.76 -13.57 14.12
CA THR A 98 30.37 -13.82 15.52
C THR A 98 31.68 -13.94 16.30
N ASN A 99 32.30 -12.81 16.60
CA ASN A 99 33.43 -12.69 17.52
C ASN A 99 32.85 -12.87 18.92
N GLY A 100 32.62 -14.14 19.27
CA GLY A 100 32.25 -14.58 20.60
C GLY A 100 33.37 -15.41 21.19
N ARG A 101 34.41 -14.74 21.69
CA ARG A 101 35.22 -15.24 22.81
C ARG A 101 35.90 -14.10 23.55
#